data_AF-A0A952TNU8-F1
#
_entry.id   AF-A0A952TNU8-F1
#
_cell.length_a   1.000
_cell.length_b   1.000
_cell.length_c   1.000
_cell.angle_alpha   90.00
_cell.angle_beta   90.00
_cell.angle_gamma   90.00
#
_symmetry.space_group_name_H-M   'P 1'
#
loop_
_entity.id
_entity.type
_entity.pdbx_description
1 polymer ?
#
loop_
_entity_poly.entity_id
_entity_poly.type
_entity_poly.pdbx_seq_one_letter_code
_entity_poly.pdbx_strand_id
1 'polypeptide(L)'
;MSRDVIPSPQDLQPELDLTDASNRHSLVNMLPGKMAEALQSIPLEVLSYTETELKRVGNIGLTEERLREAFWLEYNFASLGGRIMNLPNIYNGVCRKEYWWKIIQKDAYKMAFICLPPPAYRVQLKHMLTVALDQQLDILTRDHVLRDKQGNDIGTDARLAAVKVKISEILMNRVYGSVTQKVVTQNQNVNVEGTPDGEKESLEDIDRRIRELEEKGGAKLLEARLPEVRDADLDGAEE
;
A
#
# COMPACT_ATOMS: atom_id res chain seq x y z
N MET A 1 -36.15 -17.68 -0.24
CA MET A 1 -35.70 -16.60 0.67
C MET A 1 -34.52 -15.92 0.01
N SER A 2 -34.80 -14.88 -0.80
CA SER A 2 -33.74 -14.05 -1.38
C SER A 2 -33.05 -13.31 -0.25
N ARG A 3 -31.74 -13.45 -0.12
CA ARG A 3 -30.95 -12.60 0.76
C ARG A 3 -30.99 -11.21 0.16
N ASP A 4 -31.66 -10.28 0.84
CA ASP A 4 -31.58 -8.86 0.53
C ASP A 4 -30.10 -8.46 0.62
N VAL A 5 -29.47 -8.33 -0.53
CA VAL A 5 -28.12 -7.78 -0.64
C VAL A 5 -28.28 -6.32 -0.27
N ILE A 6 -27.96 -5.97 0.97
CA ILE A 6 -27.90 -4.58 1.41
C ILE A 6 -26.90 -3.90 0.46
N PRO A 7 -27.34 -2.93 -0.37
CA PRO A 7 -26.45 -2.24 -1.28
C PRO A 7 -25.34 -1.60 -0.45
N SER A 8 -24.10 -1.78 -0.89
CA SER A 8 -22.96 -1.12 -0.26
C SER A 8 -23.23 0.39 -0.26
N PRO A 9 -22.80 1.17 0.75
CA PRO A 9 -22.93 2.63 0.76
C PRO A 9 -22.37 3.33 -0.50
N GLN A 10 -21.58 2.60 -1.30
CA GLN A 10 -20.98 3.05 -2.55
C GLN A 10 -21.83 2.72 -3.80
N ASP A 11 -22.78 1.79 -3.70
CA ASP A 11 -23.79 1.50 -4.74
C ASP A 11 -24.90 2.57 -4.73
N LEU A 12 -24.90 3.45 -3.73
CA LEU A 12 -25.79 4.60 -3.59
C LEU A 12 -25.15 5.91 -4.08
N GLN A 13 -23.99 5.88 -4.73
CA GLN A 13 -23.46 7.09 -5.33
C GLN A 13 -24.36 7.49 -6.51
N PRO A 14 -25.02 8.65 -6.45
CA PRO A 14 -25.89 9.09 -7.54
C PRO A 14 -25.07 9.16 -8.83
N GLU A 15 -25.71 8.82 -9.95
CA GLU A 15 -25.10 8.93 -11.27
C GLU A 15 -24.53 10.33 -11.44
N LEU A 16 -23.22 10.41 -11.62
CA LEU A 16 -22.50 11.67 -11.70
C LEU A 16 -22.73 12.26 -13.08
N ASP A 17 -23.55 13.31 -13.14
CA ASP A 17 -23.72 14.12 -14.33
C ASP A 17 -22.98 15.46 -14.17
N LEU A 18 -22.21 15.86 -15.18
CA LEU A 18 -21.47 17.12 -15.16
C LEU A 18 -22.38 18.34 -15.36
N THR A 19 -23.44 18.21 -16.13
CA THR A 19 -24.18 19.33 -16.72
C THR A 19 -25.69 19.32 -16.49
N ASP A 20 -26.26 18.20 -16.03
CA ASP A 20 -27.70 18.10 -15.78
C ASP A 20 -28.16 18.98 -14.60
N ALA A 21 -28.79 20.10 -14.93
CA ALA A 21 -29.34 21.02 -13.94
C ALA A 21 -30.51 20.41 -13.13
N SER A 22 -31.16 19.35 -13.60
CA SER A 22 -32.25 18.69 -12.88
C SER A 22 -31.73 17.80 -11.74
N ASN A 23 -30.53 17.24 -11.89
CA ASN A 23 -29.88 16.44 -10.86
C ASN A 23 -29.24 17.35 -9.81
N ARG A 24 -29.77 17.31 -8.58
CA ARG A 24 -29.23 18.06 -7.43
C ARG A 24 -27.74 17.80 -7.18
N HIS A 25 -27.28 16.59 -7.46
CA HIS A 25 -25.89 16.19 -7.27
C HIS A 25 -25.00 16.49 -8.48
N SER A 26 -25.55 17.03 -9.58
CA SER A 26 -24.73 17.41 -10.73
C SER A 26 -23.68 18.45 -10.34
N LEU A 27 -22.49 18.36 -10.94
CA LEU A 27 -21.40 19.29 -10.67
C LEU A 27 -21.79 20.75 -10.91
N VAL A 28 -22.64 21.03 -11.91
CA VAL A 28 -23.13 22.38 -12.19
C VAL A 28 -23.91 22.99 -11.03
N ASN A 29 -24.65 22.17 -10.29
CA ASN A 29 -25.45 22.58 -9.13
C ASN A 29 -24.62 22.62 -7.84
N MET A 30 -23.54 21.84 -7.78
CA MET A 30 -22.66 21.76 -6.62
C MET A 30 -21.57 22.84 -6.59
N LEU A 31 -21.28 23.47 -7.73
CA LEU A 31 -20.28 24.52 -7.85
C LEU A 31 -20.85 25.93 -7.57
N PRO A 32 -20.07 26.83 -6.96
CA PRO A 32 -20.45 28.25 -6.86
C PRO A 32 -20.53 28.91 -8.24
N GLY A 33 -21.42 29.92 -8.38
CA GLY A 33 -21.83 30.50 -9.67
C GLY A 33 -20.71 30.75 -10.68
N LYS A 34 -19.61 31.43 -10.30
CA LYS A 34 -18.48 31.71 -11.23
C LYS A 34 -17.80 30.45 -11.77
N MET A 35 -17.76 29.38 -10.98
CA MET A 35 -17.19 28.10 -11.41
C MET A 35 -18.19 27.28 -12.23
N ALA A 36 -19.47 27.34 -11.89
CA ALA A 36 -20.54 26.73 -12.69
C ALA A 36 -20.61 27.35 -14.09
N GLU A 37 -20.50 28.69 -14.19
CA GLU A 37 -20.38 29.41 -15.46
C GLU A 37 -19.15 28.96 -16.26
N ALA A 38 -18.01 28.83 -15.59
CA ALA A 38 -16.78 28.35 -16.24
C ALA A 38 -16.94 26.91 -16.76
N LEU A 39 -17.57 26.01 -15.99
CA LEU A 39 -17.86 24.64 -16.41
C LEU A 39 -18.80 24.60 -17.62
N GLN A 40 -19.86 25.41 -17.61
CA GLN A 40 -20.80 25.51 -18.73
C GLN A 40 -20.17 26.13 -19.99
N SER A 41 -19.11 26.94 -19.84
CA SER A 41 -18.38 27.54 -20.97
C SER A 41 -17.40 26.58 -21.66
N ILE A 42 -17.15 25.39 -21.09
CA ILE A 42 -16.25 24.41 -21.70
C ILE A 42 -16.90 23.85 -22.98
N PRO A 43 -16.21 23.90 -24.14
CA PRO A 43 -16.72 23.29 -25.35
C PRO A 43 -16.97 21.80 -25.17
N LEU A 44 -18.08 21.29 -25.73
CA LEU A 44 -18.46 19.87 -25.63
C LEU A 44 -17.36 18.94 -26.16
N GLU A 45 -16.63 19.36 -27.19
CA GLU A 45 -15.47 18.64 -27.73
C GLU A 45 -14.40 18.41 -26.65
N VAL A 46 -14.10 19.43 -25.83
CA VAL A 46 -13.11 19.33 -24.75
C VAL A 46 -13.59 18.41 -23.63
N LEU A 47 -14.90 18.42 -23.33
CA LEU A 47 -15.49 17.49 -22.35
C LEU A 47 -15.45 16.02 -22.81
N SER A 48 -15.35 15.78 -24.11
CA SER A 48 -15.25 14.42 -24.67
C SER A 48 -13.83 13.84 -24.68
N TYR A 49 -12.82 14.66 -24.34
CA TYR A 49 -11.43 14.20 -24.33
C TYR A 49 -11.16 13.21 -23.20
N THR A 50 -10.32 12.23 -23.50
CA THR A 50 -9.78 11.30 -22.50
C THR A 50 -8.83 12.02 -21.54
N GLU A 51 -8.59 11.41 -20.37
CA GLU A 51 -7.64 11.95 -19.39
C GLU A 51 -6.25 12.19 -20.01
N THR A 52 -5.77 11.26 -20.84
CA THR A 52 -4.46 11.36 -21.51
C THR A 52 -4.40 12.53 -22.50
N GLU A 53 -5.49 12.78 -23.23
CA GLU A 53 -5.57 13.90 -24.16
C GLU A 53 -5.61 15.24 -23.42
N LEU A 54 -6.41 15.35 -22.36
CA LEU A 54 -6.45 16.53 -21.50
C LEU A 54 -5.08 16.82 -20.86
N LYS A 55 -4.37 15.78 -20.40
CA LYS A 55 -3.00 15.91 -19.86
C LYS A 55 -2.05 16.53 -20.87
N ARG A 56 -2.10 16.03 -22.11
CA ARG A 56 -1.23 16.48 -23.19
C ARG A 56 -1.57 17.90 -23.65
N VAL A 57 -2.84 18.19 -23.92
CA VAL A 57 -3.27 19.47 -24.51
C VAL A 57 -3.30 20.59 -23.48
N GLY A 58 -3.73 20.30 -22.24
CA GLY A 58 -3.82 21.26 -21.15
C GLY A 58 -2.50 21.51 -20.40
N ASN A 59 -1.40 20.86 -20.80
CA ASN A 59 -0.11 20.91 -20.10
C ASN A 59 -0.27 20.69 -18.58
N ILE A 60 -0.92 19.58 -18.24
CA ILE A 60 -1.27 19.23 -16.86
C ILE A 60 -0.03 18.76 -16.11
N GLY A 61 0.29 19.44 -15.01
CA GLY A 61 1.37 19.07 -14.12
C GLY A 61 0.88 18.52 -12.79
N LEU A 62 1.81 18.40 -11.84
CA LEU A 62 1.52 17.92 -10.49
C LEU A 62 0.54 18.83 -9.73
N THR A 63 0.53 20.13 -10.03
CA THR A 63 -0.37 21.09 -9.39
C THR A 63 -1.82 20.81 -9.76
N GLU A 64 -2.11 20.62 -11.04
CA GLU A 64 -3.45 20.31 -11.54
C GLU A 64 -3.96 18.96 -11.04
N GLU A 65 -3.10 17.94 -10.93
CA GLU A 65 -3.44 16.64 -10.33
C GLU A 65 -3.89 16.79 -8.87
N ARG A 66 -3.13 17.54 -8.06
CA ARG A 66 -3.49 17.81 -6.66
C ARG A 66 -4.79 18.61 -6.54
N LEU A 67 -5.00 19.58 -7.45
CA LEU A 67 -6.25 20.33 -7.51
C LEU A 67 -7.43 19.44 -7.86
N ARG A 68 -7.27 18.50 -8.80
CA ARG A 68 -8.28 17.50 -9.16
C ARG A 68 -8.64 16.62 -7.97
N GLU A 69 -7.64 16.08 -7.26
CA GLU A 69 -7.87 15.28 -6.05
C GLU A 69 -8.64 16.07 -4.97
N ALA A 70 -8.19 17.28 -4.67
CA ALA A 70 -8.84 18.15 -3.68
C ALA A 70 -10.26 18.55 -4.10
N PHE A 71 -10.49 18.77 -5.39
CA PHE A 71 -11.79 19.09 -5.97
C PHE A 71 -12.79 17.97 -5.72
N TRP A 72 -12.41 16.73 -6.06
CA TRP A 72 -13.29 15.57 -5.90
C TRP A 72 -13.51 15.18 -4.44
N LEU A 73 -12.51 15.40 -3.58
CA LEU A 73 -12.67 15.26 -2.14
C LEU A 73 -13.71 16.23 -1.59
N GLU A 74 -13.62 17.52 -1.95
CA GLU A 74 -14.58 18.54 -1.56
C GLU A 74 -15.97 18.27 -2.14
N TYR A 75 -16.06 17.82 -3.40
CA TYR A 75 -17.32 17.42 -4.02
C TYR A 75 -18.01 16.31 -3.22
N ASN A 76 -17.27 15.26 -2.84
CA ASN A 76 -17.83 14.16 -2.04
C ASN A 76 -18.35 14.66 -0.68
N PHE A 77 -17.59 15.51 0.02
CA PHE A 77 -18.02 16.10 1.29
C PHE A 77 -19.24 17.02 1.13
N ALA A 78 -19.26 17.85 0.08
CA ALA A 78 -20.34 18.76 -0.21
C ALA A 78 -21.63 18.00 -0.57
N SER A 79 -21.51 16.97 -1.40
CA SER A 79 -22.62 16.11 -1.85
C SER A 79 -23.24 15.34 -0.68
N LEU A 80 -22.42 14.72 0.18
CA LEU A 80 -22.89 14.05 1.39
C LEU A 80 -23.54 15.03 2.38
N GLY A 81 -23.01 16.24 2.50
CA GLY A 81 -23.56 17.29 3.36
C GLY A 81 -24.73 18.06 2.77
N GLY A 82 -25.13 17.77 1.52
CA GLY A 82 -26.19 18.51 0.82
C GLY A 82 -25.93 20.00 0.65
N ARG A 83 -24.66 20.41 0.62
CA ARG A 83 -24.19 21.82 0.56
C ARG A 83 -23.44 22.09 -0.75
N ILE A 84 -23.27 23.36 -1.09
CA ILE A 84 -22.43 23.80 -2.20
C ILE A 84 -20.94 23.58 -1.84
N MET A 85 -20.09 23.31 -2.84
CA MET A 85 -18.65 23.17 -2.68
C MET A 85 -17.99 24.47 -2.22
N ASN A 86 -17.04 24.34 -1.28
CA ASN A 86 -16.25 25.46 -0.77
C ASN A 86 -14.90 25.54 -1.49
N LEU A 87 -14.79 26.40 -2.51
CA LEU A 87 -13.60 26.50 -3.36
C LEU A 87 -12.26 26.74 -2.63
N PRO A 88 -12.19 27.57 -1.56
CA PRO A 88 -11.02 27.64 -0.71
C PRO A 88 -10.46 26.27 -0.27
N ASN A 89 -11.29 25.28 0.00
CA ASN A 89 -10.84 23.94 0.39
C ASN A 89 -10.10 23.20 -0.74
N ILE A 90 -10.27 23.63 -1.99
CA ILE A 90 -9.71 22.99 -3.18
C ILE A 90 -8.31 23.53 -3.47
N TYR A 91 -8.17 24.86 -3.50
CA TYR A 91 -6.90 25.49 -3.90
C TYR A 91 -5.97 25.82 -2.72
N ASN A 92 -6.47 25.97 -1.49
CA ASN A 92 -5.62 26.27 -0.33
C ASN A 92 -4.65 25.12 -0.07
N GLY A 93 -3.36 25.44 0.06
CA GLY A 93 -2.29 24.44 0.23
C GLY A 93 -1.81 23.80 -1.07
N VAL A 94 -2.49 24.02 -2.20
CA VAL A 94 -2.07 23.51 -3.52
C VAL A 94 -1.50 24.64 -4.38
N CYS A 95 -2.23 25.75 -4.53
CA CYS A 95 -1.78 26.89 -5.31
C CYS A 95 -2.22 28.24 -4.70
N ARG A 96 -1.68 29.33 -5.23
CA ARG A 96 -2.14 30.68 -4.86
C ARG A 96 -3.54 30.92 -5.42
N LYS A 97 -4.35 31.72 -4.72
CA LYS A 97 -5.71 32.09 -5.14
C LYS A 97 -5.73 32.72 -6.54
N GLU A 98 -4.74 33.54 -6.86
CA GLU A 98 -4.63 34.20 -8.17
C GLU A 98 -4.41 33.20 -9.30
N TYR A 99 -3.64 32.13 -9.04
CA TYR A 99 -3.40 31.07 -10.02
C TYR A 99 -4.71 30.35 -10.37
N TRP A 100 -5.51 30.02 -9.36
CA TRP A 100 -6.82 29.39 -9.54
C TRP A 100 -7.74 30.23 -10.45
N TRP A 101 -7.96 31.51 -10.11
CA TRP A 101 -8.92 32.34 -10.85
C TRP A 101 -8.39 32.86 -12.19
N LYS A 102 -7.07 33.03 -12.35
CA LYS A 102 -6.51 33.58 -13.60
C LYS A 102 -6.12 32.53 -14.62
N ILE A 103 -5.73 31.33 -14.17
CA ILE A 103 -5.20 30.28 -15.03
C ILE A 103 -6.19 29.11 -15.08
N ILE A 104 -6.46 28.47 -13.95
CA ILE A 104 -7.32 27.27 -13.93
C ILE A 104 -8.73 27.55 -14.43
N GLN A 105 -9.40 28.59 -13.90
CA GLN A 105 -10.78 28.90 -14.27
C GLN A 105 -10.92 29.29 -15.75
N LYS A 106 -9.88 29.92 -16.33
CA LYS A 106 -9.93 30.45 -17.70
C LYS A 106 -9.50 29.44 -18.77
N ASP A 107 -8.73 28.44 -18.37
CA ASP A 107 -8.24 27.40 -19.26
C ASP A 107 -9.22 26.23 -19.29
N ALA A 108 -9.97 26.12 -20.39
CA ALA A 108 -10.99 25.09 -20.57
C ALA A 108 -10.43 23.67 -20.43
N TYR A 109 -9.18 23.42 -20.87
CA TYR A 109 -8.57 22.09 -20.79
C TYR A 109 -8.22 21.71 -19.35
N LYS A 110 -7.66 22.66 -18.59
CA LYS A 110 -7.35 22.44 -17.17
C LYS A 110 -8.60 22.29 -16.33
N MET A 111 -9.62 23.10 -16.61
CA MET A 111 -10.90 23.00 -15.94
C MET A 111 -11.60 21.66 -16.25
N ALA A 112 -11.63 21.26 -17.52
CA ALA A 112 -12.16 19.95 -17.93
C ALA A 112 -11.42 18.80 -17.25
N PHE A 113 -10.09 18.88 -17.14
CA PHE A 113 -9.27 17.89 -16.45
C PHE A 113 -9.64 17.76 -14.96
N ILE A 114 -9.80 18.90 -14.26
CA ILE A 114 -10.18 18.91 -12.83
C ILE A 114 -11.60 18.35 -12.65
N CYS A 115 -12.52 18.68 -13.56
CA CYS A 115 -13.90 18.18 -13.56
C CYS A 115 -14.05 16.74 -14.05
N LEU A 116 -13.00 16.10 -14.56
CA LEU A 116 -13.03 14.69 -14.88
C LEU A 116 -12.85 13.88 -13.58
N PRO A 117 -13.80 13.02 -13.16
CA PRO A 117 -13.63 12.22 -11.95
C PRO A 117 -12.36 11.36 -12.04
N PRO A 118 -11.52 11.32 -10.98
CA PRO A 118 -10.41 10.40 -10.93
C PRO A 118 -10.98 8.97 -11.03
N PRO A 119 -10.31 8.05 -11.73
CA PRO A 119 -10.78 6.68 -11.81
C PRO A 119 -10.94 6.15 -10.40
N ALA A 120 -12.11 5.61 -10.05
CA ALA A 120 -12.39 5.21 -8.68
C ALA A 120 -11.25 4.33 -8.14
N TYR A 121 -10.75 4.63 -6.94
CA TYR A 121 -9.60 3.91 -6.35
C TYR A 121 -9.76 2.38 -6.40
N ARG A 122 -11.00 1.88 -6.24
CA ARG A 122 -11.30 0.45 -6.41
C ARG A 122 -11.11 -0.07 -7.83
N VAL A 123 -11.45 0.72 -8.85
CA VAL A 123 -11.22 0.37 -10.25
C VAL A 123 -9.72 0.37 -10.55
N GLN A 124 -8.99 1.37 -10.06
CA GLN A 124 -7.52 1.39 -10.17
C GLN A 124 -6.88 0.21 -9.45
N LEU A 125 -7.30 -0.09 -8.21
CA LEU A 125 -6.82 -1.26 -7.46
C LEU A 125 -7.16 -2.57 -8.16
N LYS A 126 -8.38 -2.73 -8.69
CA LYS A 126 -8.76 -3.92 -9.46
C LYS A 126 -7.89 -4.07 -10.70
N HIS A 127 -7.61 -2.98 -11.41
CA HIS A 127 -6.73 -2.99 -12.57
C HIS A 127 -5.29 -3.35 -12.17
N MET A 128 -4.72 -2.68 -11.16
CA MET A 128 -3.39 -2.99 -10.64
C MET A 128 -3.27 -4.44 -10.17
N LEU A 129 -4.31 -4.96 -9.51
CA LEU A 129 -4.38 -6.37 -9.11
C LEU A 129 -4.37 -7.30 -10.32
N THR A 130 -5.10 -6.97 -11.37
CA THR A 130 -5.13 -7.75 -12.62
C THR A 130 -3.73 -7.79 -13.25
N VAL A 131 -3.09 -6.63 -13.41
CA VAL A 131 -1.71 -6.54 -13.94
C VAL A 131 -0.72 -7.32 -13.06
N ALA A 132 -0.86 -7.25 -11.74
CA ALA A 132 -0.01 -8.00 -10.82
C ALA A 132 -0.21 -9.53 -10.97
N LEU A 133 -1.44 -9.99 -11.20
CA LEU A 133 -1.73 -11.40 -11.47
C LEU A 133 -1.12 -11.84 -12.82
N ASP A 134 -1.22 -11.01 -13.85
CA ASP A 134 -0.60 -11.29 -15.16
C ASP A 134 0.92 -11.40 -15.04
N GLN A 135 1.55 -10.49 -14.28
CA GLN A 135 3.00 -10.56 -14.00
C GLN A 135 3.37 -11.81 -13.19
N GLN A 136 2.55 -12.20 -12.22
CA GLN A 136 2.77 -13.45 -11.47
C GLN A 136 2.70 -14.67 -12.40
N LEU A 137 1.75 -14.69 -13.34
CA LEU A 137 1.64 -15.75 -14.34
C LEU A 137 2.86 -15.78 -15.28
N ASP A 138 3.31 -14.61 -15.75
CA ASP A 138 4.53 -14.50 -16.56
C ASP A 138 5.74 -15.08 -15.81
N ILE A 139 5.94 -14.67 -14.55
CA ILE A 139 7.01 -15.21 -13.69
C ILE A 139 6.91 -16.73 -13.53
N LEU A 140 5.70 -17.26 -13.30
CA LEU A 140 5.47 -18.70 -13.13
C LEU A 140 5.77 -19.48 -14.42
N THR A 141 5.50 -18.88 -15.58
CA THR A 141 5.67 -19.50 -16.91
C THR A 141 7.11 -19.48 -17.40
N ARG A 142 7.95 -18.54 -16.94
CA ARG A 142 9.37 -18.46 -17.33
C ARG A 142 10.14 -19.72 -16.95
N ASP A 143 11.05 -20.18 -17.80
CA ASP A 143 11.92 -21.30 -17.43
C ASP A 143 12.83 -20.90 -16.25
N HIS A 144 13.00 -21.82 -15.31
CA HIS A 144 13.87 -21.66 -14.14
C HIS A 144 15.13 -22.51 -14.27
N VAL A 145 15.26 -23.27 -15.36
CA VAL A 145 16.45 -24.00 -15.73
C VAL A 145 17.41 -23.07 -16.47
N LEU A 146 18.64 -23.02 -15.99
CA LEU A 146 19.74 -22.32 -16.66
C LEU A 146 20.27 -23.24 -17.75
N ARG A 147 20.30 -22.77 -19.00
CA ARG A 147 20.80 -23.51 -20.16
C ARG A 147 22.12 -22.94 -20.65
N ASP A 148 23.03 -23.81 -21.10
CA ASP A 148 24.28 -23.39 -21.74
C ASP A 148 24.02 -22.86 -23.16
N LYS A 149 25.09 -22.37 -23.81
CA LYS A 149 25.04 -21.91 -25.20
C LYS A 149 24.67 -23.01 -26.20
N GLN A 150 24.69 -24.27 -25.77
CA GLN A 150 24.39 -25.47 -26.57
C GLN A 150 22.98 -26.00 -26.28
N GLY A 151 22.25 -25.38 -25.35
CA GLY A 151 20.88 -25.74 -24.96
C GLY A 151 20.78 -26.79 -23.86
N ASN A 152 21.90 -27.25 -23.29
CA ASN A 152 21.91 -28.23 -22.21
C ASN A 152 21.64 -27.57 -20.86
N ASP A 153 20.92 -28.27 -20.01
CA ASP A 153 20.55 -27.81 -18.67
C ASP A 153 21.78 -27.85 -17.75
N ILE A 154 22.27 -26.68 -17.32
CA ILE A 154 23.47 -26.55 -16.47
C ILE A 154 23.12 -26.44 -14.98
N GLY A 155 21.89 -26.06 -14.67
CA GLY A 155 21.46 -25.84 -13.29
C GLY A 155 20.11 -25.16 -13.19
N THR A 156 19.76 -24.73 -11.99
CA THR A 156 18.46 -24.12 -11.71
C THR A 156 18.67 -22.77 -11.03
N ASP A 157 17.94 -21.75 -11.47
CA ASP A 157 17.89 -20.46 -10.78
C ASP A 157 17.08 -20.61 -9.49
N ALA A 158 17.78 -20.83 -8.39
CA ALA A 158 17.20 -20.98 -7.07
C ALA A 158 16.41 -19.74 -6.61
N ARG A 159 16.77 -18.53 -7.07
CA ARG A 159 16.04 -17.30 -6.70
C ARG A 159 14.69 -17.27 -7.41
N LEU A 160 14.67 -17.56 -8.71
CA LEU A 160 13.42 -17.63 -9.47
C LEU A 160 12.52 -18.76 -8.96
N ALA A 161 13.08 -19.94 -8.67
CA ALA A 161 12.34 -21.06 -8.08
C ALA A 161 11.71 -20.68 -6.72
N ALA A 162 12.46 -20.00 -5.85
CA ALA A 162 11.93 -19.52 -4.56
C ALA A 162 10.79 -18.49 -4.72
N VAL A 163 10.91 -17.57 -5.70
CA VAL A 163 9.83 -16.63 -6.01
C VAL A 163 8.58 -17.36 -6.50
N LYS A 164 8.73 -18.37 -7.37
CA LYS A 164 7.59 -19.18 -7.86
C LYS A 164 6.88 -19.93 -6.73
N VAL A 165 7.65 -20.53 -5.80
CA VAL A 165 7.08 -21.21 -4.62
C VAL A 165 6.28 -20.21 -3.79
N LYS A 166 6.82 -19.03 -3.51
CA LYS A 166 6.13 -18.00 -2.72
C LYS A 166 4.85 -17.49 -3.39
N ILE A 167 4.87 -17.26 -4.70
CA ILE A 167 3.66 -16.89 -5.45
C ILE A 167 2.61 -18.01 -5.34
N SER A 168 3.03 -19.26 -5.51
CA SER A 168 2.14 -20.43 -5.43
C SER A 168 1.51 -20.59 -4.04
N GLU A 169 2.29 -20.41 -2.97
CA GLU A 169 1.80 -20.42 -1.59
C GLU A 169 0.77 -19.31 -1.34
N ILE A 170 1.02 -18.08 -1.81
CA ILE A 170 0.07 -16.96 -1.69
C ILE A 170 -1.24 -17.29 -2.42
N LEU A 171 -1.16 -17.87 -3.63
CA LEU A 171 -2.34 -18.28 -4.40
C LEU A 171 -3.10 -19.41 -3.70
N MET A 172 -2.40 -20.42 -3.16
CA MET A 172 -3.02 -21.48 -2.36
C MET A 172 -3.74 -20.91 -1.13
N ASN A 173 -3.11 -20.00 -0.40
CA ASN A 173 -3.71 -19.34 0.77
C ASN A 173 -4.95 -18.50 0.40
N ARG A 174 -5.05 -18.00 -0.83
CA ARG A 174 -6.25 -17.29 -1.30
C ARG A 174 -7.38 -18.25 -1.66
N VAL A 175 -7.07 -19.38 -2.30
CA VAL A 175 -8.07 -20.36 -2.75
C VAL A 175 -8.62 -21.16 -1.57
N TYR A 176 -7.74 -21.64 -0.70
CA TYR A 176 -8.09 -22.55 0.39
C TYR A 176 -8.20 -21.86 1.76
N GLY A 177 -7.91 -20.56 1.82
CA GLY A 177 -7.74 -19.81 3.07
C GLY A 177 -6.35 -19.99 3.66
N SER A 178 -5.86 -18.96 4.38
CA SER A 178 -4.58 -19.06 5.07
C SER A 178 -4.70 -19.98 6.28
N VAL A 179 -3.77 -20.91 6.44
CA VAL A 179 -3.62 -21.64 7.71
C VAL A 179 -3.26 -20.60 8.78
N THR A 180 -4.17 -20.36 9.73
CA THR A 180 -3.90 -19.47 10.86
C THR A 180 -2.75 -20.04 11.68
N GLN A 181 -1.54 -19.53 11.47
CA GLN A 181 -0.42 -19.84 12.32
C GLN A 181 -0.67 -19.16 13.67
N LYS A 182 -1.11 -19.94 14.67
CA LYS A 182 -1.21 -19.46 16.04
C LYS A 182 0.20 -19.12 16.51
N VAL A 183 0.57 -17.85 16.43
CA VAL A 183 1.77 -17.36 17.11
C VAL A 183 1.48 -17.47 18.59
N VAL A 184 1.99 -18.53 19.21
CA VAL A 184 2.01 -18.65 20.67
C VAL A 184 3.11 -17.72 21.14
N THR A 185 2.76 -16.46 21.36
CA THR A 185 3.64 -15.52 22.06
C THR A 185 3.68 -15.97 23.52
N GLN A 186 4.62 -16.86 23.87
CA GLN A 186 4.98 -17.09 25.25
C GLN A 186 5.69 -15.84 25.76
N ASN A 187 4.90 -14.84 26.19
CA ASN A 187 5.41 -13.76 27.03
C ASN A 187 5.80 -14.37 28.38
N GLN A 188 7.07 -14.67 28.57
CA GLN A 188 7.66 -14.86 29.89
C GLN A 188 7.83 -13.50 30.58
N ASN A 189 6.73 -12.79 30.81
CA ASN A 189 6.76 -11.66 31.73
C ASN A 189 6.62 -12.22 33.14
N VAL A 190 7.73 -12.27 33.87
CA VAL A 190 7.76 -12.56 35.30
C VAL A 190 7.14 -11.37 36.03
N ASN A 191 5.82 -11.38 36.20
CA ASN A 191 5.18 -10.49 37.17
C ASN A 191 5.47 -11.06 38.56
N VAL A 192 6.35 -10.38 39.30
CA VAL A 192 6.49 -10.59 40.74
C VAL A 192 5.23 -10.01 41.39
N GLU A 193 4.27 -10.87 41.71
CA GLU A 193 3.18 -10.53 42.64
C GLU A 193 3.81 -10.25 44.00
N GLY A 194 3.69 -9.00 44.45
CA GLY A 194 4.22 -8.56 45.73
C GLY A 194 3.50 -9.23 46.91
N THR A 195 4.18 -10.17 47.55
CA THR A 195 3.90 -10.54 48.94
C THR A 195 4.42 -9.46 49.88
N PRO A 196 3.68 -9.03 50.93
CA PRO A 196 4.03 -7.84 51.72
C PRO A 196 5.21 -7.98 52.69
N ASP A 197 5.85 -9.15 52.79
CA ASP A 197 6.93 -9.42 53.75
C ASP A 197 8.08 -10.19 53.10
N GLY A 198 8.63 -9.64 52.01
CA GLY A 198 9.89 -10.11 51.44
C GLY A 198 11.01 -9.19 51.92
N GLU A 199 11.95 -9.74 52.69
CA GLU A 199 13.22 -9.10 53.01
C GLU A 199 13.79 -8.44 51.75
N LYS A 200 14.10 -7.15 51.85
CA LYS A 200 14.79 -6.44 50.76
C LYS A 200 16.16 -7.08 50.61
N GLU A 201 16.29 -8.02 49.68
CA GLU A 201 17.60 -8.47 49.20
C GLU A 201 18.38 -7.22 48.81
N SER A 202 19.53 -7.02 49.46
CA SER A 202 20.40 -5.87 49.21
C SER A 202 20.86 -5.94 47.76
N LEU A 203 21.13 -4.79 47.13
CA LEU A 203 21.81 -4.75 45.84
C LEU A 203 23.10 -5.60 45.84
N GLU A 204 23.73 -5.75 47.00
CA GLU A 204 24.89 -6.63 47.20
C GLU A 204 24.56 -8.13 47.08
N ASP A 205 23.35 -8.56 47.45
CA ASP A 205 22.88 -9.93 47.29
C ASP A 205 22.62 -10.26 45.81
N ILE A 206 22.10 -9.28 45.08
CA ILE A 206 21.85 -9.37 43.64
C ILE A 206 23.18 -9.45 42.89
N ASP A 207 24.14 -8.60 43.21
CA ASP A 207 25.48 -8.62 42.59
C ASP A 207 26.25 -9.91 42.91
N ARG A 208 26.12 -10.42 44.14
CA ARG A 208 26.67 -11.73 44.53
C ARG A 208 26.08 -12.86 43.67
N ARG A 209 24.77 -12.83 43.44
CA ARG A 209 24.06 -13.87 42.68
C ARG A 209 24.33 -13.79 41.18
N ILE A 210 24.50 -12.59 40.63
CA ILE A 210 24.96 -12.38 39.25
C ILE A 210 26.35 -12.99 39.07
N ARG A 211 27.27 -12.72 40.00
CA ARG A 211 28.64 -13.25 39.94
C ARG A 211 28.70 -14.78 40.04
N GLU A 212 27.90 -15.38 40.91
CA GLU A 212 27.78 -16.85 41.00
C GLU A 212 27.21 -17.49 39.72
N LEU A 213 26.26 -16.81 39.06
CA LEU A 213 25.68 -17.28 37.81
C LEU A 213 26.64 -17.12 36.63
N GLU A 214 27.46 -16.08 36.62
CA GLU A 214 28.54 -15.89 35.64
C GLU A 214 29.63 -16.95 35.79
N GLU A 215 30.02 -17.32 37.02
CA GLU A 215 30.98 -18.42 37.25
C GLU A 215 30.40 -19.78 36.83
N LYS A 216 29.13 -20.06 37.16
CA LYS A 216 28.46 -21.31 36.76
C LYS A 216 28.19 -21.38 35.25
N GLY A 217 27.88 -20.25 34.62
CA GLY A 217 27.69 -20.13 33.17
C GLY A 217 29.00 -20.24 32.39
N GLY A 218 30.08 -19.64 32.91
CA GLY A 218 31.41 -19.69 32.33
C GLY A 218 32.05 -21.08 32.44
N ALA A 219 31.87 -21.78 33.56
CA ALA A 219 32.35 -23.15 33.74
C ALA A 219 31.71 -24.13 32.74
N LYS A 220 30.39 -24.01 32.50
CA LYS A 220 29.69 -24.82 31.48
C LYS A 220 30.13 -24.52 30.04
N LEU A 221 30.58 -23.29 29.75
CA LEU A 221 31.08 -22.90 28.43
C LEU A 221 32.52 -23.37 28.19
N LEU A 222 33.34 -23.50 29.24
CA LEU A 222 34.70 -24.05 29.18
C LEU A 222 34.70 -25.59 29.06
N GLU A 223 33.79 -26.28 29.74
CA GLU A 223 33.61 -27.74 29.59
C GLU A 223 33.15 -28.13 28.17
N ALA A 224 32.37 -27.28 27.50
CA ALA A 224 31.92 -27.49 26.13
C ALA A 224 33.00 -27.21 25.06
N ARG A 225 34.14 -26.61 25.42
CA ARG A 225 35.17 -26.12 24.47
C ARG A 225 36.47 -26.92 24.48
N LEU A 226 36.57 -28.01 25.26
CA LEU A 226 37.69 -28.94 25.20
C LEU A 226 37.29 -30.24 24.49
N PRO A 227 37.33 -30.31 23.14
CA PRO A 227 37.44 -31.60 22.48
C PRO A 227 38.85 -32.17 22.73
N GLU A 228 38.87 -33.43 23.17
CA GLU A 228 40.04 -34.28 23.35
C GLU A 228 41.02 -34.13 22.19
N VAL A 229 42.25 -33.68 22.47
CA VAL A 229 43.39 -33.89 21.57
C VAL A 229 43.69 -35.38 21.62
N ARG A 230 43.04 -36.13 20.73
CA ARG A 230 43.43 -37.51 20.41
C ARG A 230 44.63 -37.43 19.48
N ASP A 231 45.73 -37.98 19.97
CA ASP A 231 46.88 -38.39 19.18
C ASP A 231 46.41 -39.13 17.94
N ALA A 232 46.77 -38.58 16.77
CA ALA A 232 46.70 -39.28 15.51
C ALA A 232 48.03 -39.01 14.78
N ASP A 233 48.87 -40.04 14.82
CA ASP A 233 49.98 -40.27 13.92
C ASP A 233 49.59 -40.06 12.45
N LEU A 234 50.60 -39.76 11.62
CA LEU A 234 50.91 -40.35 10.31
C LEU A 234 51.88 -39.38 9.61
N ASP A 235 53.18 -39.65 9.58
CA ASP A 235 53.87 -40.44 8.55
C ASP A 235 53.52 -40.03 7.10
N GLY A 236 54.54 -39.55 6.37
CA GLY A 236 54.64 -39.70 4.91
C GLY A 236 54.69 -38.42 4.06
N ALA A 237 55.90 -38.10 3.55
CA ALA A 237 56.26 -37.50 2.24
C ALA A 237 57.56 -36.70 2.42
N GLU A 238 58.76 -37.20 2.10
CA GLU A 238 59.30 -37.39 0.73
C GLU A 238 58.97 -36.23 -0.22
N GLU A 239 59.80 -35.18 -0.22
CA GLU A 239 60.74 -34.82 -1.29
C GLU A 239 61.74 -33.73 -0.83
#